data_AF-U1N3U5-F1
#
_entry.id   AF-U1N3U5-F1
#
_cell.length_a   1.000
_cell.length_b   1.000
_cell.length_c   1.000
_cell.angle_alpha   90.00
_cell.angle_beta   90.00
_cell.angle_gamma   90.00
#
_symmetry.space_group_name_H-M   'P 1'
#
loop_
_entity.id
_entity.type
_entity.pdbx_description
1 polymer ?
#
loop_
_entity_poly.entity_id
_entity_poly.type
_entity_poly.pdbx_seq_one_letter_code
_entity_poly.pdbx_strand_id
1 'polypeptide(L)'
;MAGVDIEVRPSKGVMTIMNTRQVDTVINRCRPKGDADIVVPHETTAILGTTDVEVDYPEDYPEEQWEVDLMIDTLSELVPMLSDARTIRSFWGVRPLYEPPEVGSDDPTDITRDFFLLDHQERDNLHGLTSIVGGKLTTYRMMAEQITDHMCERFGVNETCRTADEPLPGSNDIRVIDDYMDEFGLRSPIGRRSADRLGSRIDEVLDTDDPNPTVCECEGVTRAEVQDAISQSGSDLNAVRIRTRATMGNCQGGICSHRLANELHTTYDESVVIDAWNELLQERWKGQRHALWGQQLSQAMLNYALHATTQNRDHDPAADSSVDFTAFDSGEARSDSGTAATGVAADGGRQDGDRV
;
A
#
# COMPACT_ATOMS: atom_id res chain seq x y z
N MET A 1 31.30 6.75 4.57
CA MET A 1 31.51 6.72 6.03
C MET A 1 32.63 5.79 6.52
N ALA A 2 33.36 5.08 5.64
CA ALA A 2 34.53 4.27 6.05
C ALA A 2 35.74 4.39 5.11
N GLY A 3 35.72 5.34 4.15
CA GLY A 3 36.80 5.52 3.17
C GLY A 3 36.90 4.41 2.12
N VAL A 4 35.87 3.57 2.00
CA VAL A 4 35.76 2.55 0.96
C VAL A 4 34.73 3.00 -0.08
N ASP A 5 35.07 2.78 -1.36
CA ASP A 5 34.19 3.05 -2.48
C ASP A 5 33.63 1.73 -3.01
N ILE A 6 32.32 1.66 -3.23
CA ILE A 6 31.62 0.54 -3.85
C ILE A 6 30.85 1.12 -5.03
N GLU A 7 31.24 0.77 -6.25
CA GLU A 7 30.56 1.25 -7.45
C GLU A 7 29.22 0.53 -7.63
N VAL A 8 28.13 1.24 -7.39
CA VAL A 8 26.76 0.77 -7.60
C VAL A 8 26.14 1.63 -8.68
N ARG A 9 25.44 1.01 -9.64
CA ARG A 9 24.66 1.69 -10.67
C ARG A 9 23.19 1.68 -10.26
N PRO A 10 22.63 2.81 -9.83
CA PRO A 10 21.22 2.88 -9.45
C PRO A 10 20.35 2.86 -10.72
N SER A 11 19.37 1.96 -10.76
CA SER A 11 18.38 1.93 -11.84
C SER A 11 16.97 2.08 -11.28
N LYS A 12 16.27 3.15 -11.68
CA LYS A 12 14.85 3.35 -11.36
C LYS A 12 13.97 2.47 -12.24
N GLY A 13 12.82 2.09 -11.70
CA GLY A 13 11.75 1.47 -12.46
C GLY A 13 10.38 1.87 -11.95
N VAL A 14 9.49 2.24 -12.86
CA VAL A 14 8.08 2.55 -12.55
C VAL A 14 7.26 1.28 -12.39
N MET A 15 6.26 1.35 -11.52
CA MET A 15 5.13 0.43 -11.46
C MET A 15 3.85 1.24 -11.50
N THR A 16 2.91 0.87 -12.38
CA THR A 16 1.64 1.58 -12.58
C THR A 16 0.50 0.70 -12.09
N ILE A 17 -0.39 1.22 -11.24
CA ILE A 17 -1.50 0.47 -10.64
C ILE A 17 -2.82 0.87 -11.28
N MET A 18 -3.59 -0.13 -11.69
CA MET A 18 -4.94 0.03 -12.23
C MET A 18 -6.02 -0.11 -11.18
N ASN A 19 -7.16 0.55 -11.40
CA ASN A 19 -8.32 0.53 -10.50
C ASN A 19 -9.06 -0.82 -10.40
N THR A 20 -8.81 -1.71 -11.35
CA THR A 20 -9.45 -3.03 -11.40
C THR A 20 -8.39 -4.07 -11.71
N ARG A 21 -8.73 -5.32 -11.43
CA ARG A 21 -7.95 -6.48 -11.83
C ARG A 21 -8.33 -6.89 -13.26
N GLN A 22 -7.64 -6.36 -14.28
CA GLN A 22 -7.96 -6.67 -15.68
C GLN A 22 -7.65 -8.12 -16.08
N VAL A 23 -6.80 -8.80 -15.32
CA VAL A 23 -6.36 -10.18 -15.57
C VAL A 23 -6.43 -10.98 -14.28
N ASP A 24 -6.75 -12.27 -14.35
CA ASP A 24 -6.77 -13.12 -13.15
C ASP A 24 -5.48 -13.91 -12.92
N THR A 25 -4.57 -13.91 -13.90
CA THR A 25 -3.26 -14.52 -13.80
C THR A 25 -2.16 -13.54 -14.21
N VAL A 26 -0.92 -13.83 -13.79
CA VAL A 26 0.24 -13.05 -14.23
C VAL A 26 0.42 -13.23 -15.72
N ILE A 27 0.55 -12.12 -16.44
CA ILE A 27 0.91 -12.11 -17.86
C ILE A 27 2.34 -11.61 -17.99
N ASN A 28 3.15 -12.30 -18.79
CA ASN A 28 4.50 -11.89 -19.15
C ASN A 28 4.62 -11.86 -20.69
N ARG A 29 5.41 -10.92 -21.23
CA ARG A 29 5.65 -10.80 -22.68
C ARG A 29 6.44 -11.94 -23.30
N CYS A 30 7.02 -12.84 -22.49
CA CYS A 30 7.79 -14.03 -22.90
C CYS A 30 8.91 -13.70 -23.90
N ARG A 31 9.62 -12.60 -23.65
CA ARG A 31 10.78 -12.13 -24.43
C ARG A 31 11.99 -11.93 -23.51
N PRO A 32 13.22 -11.75 -24.06
CA PRO A 32 14.33 -11.26 -23.26
C PRO A 32 13.94 -10.01 -22.48
N LYS A 33 14.51 -9.86 -21.28
CA LYS A 33 14.22 -8.77 -20.33
C LYS A 33 14.17 -7.41 -21.06
N GLY A 34 13.12 -6.66 -20.80
CA GLY A 34 12.98 -5.27 -21.23
C GLY A 34 11.92 -4.53 -20.42
N ASP A 35 11.51 -3.38 -20.93
CA ASP A 35 10.50 -2.56 -20.26
C ASP A 35 9.09 -3.11 -20.46
N ALA A 36 8.21 -2.88 -19.49
CA ALA A 36 6.79 -3.20 -19.56
C ALA A 36 6.53 -4.69 -19.88
N ASP A 37 7.20 -5.60 -19.16
CA ASP A 37 7.14 -7.03 -19.45
C ASP A 37 6.03 -7.77 -18.72
N ILE A 38 5.45 -7.21 -17.65
CA ILE A 38 4.50 -7.93 -16.78
C ILE A 38 3.23 -7.16 -16.45
N VAL A 39 2.12 -7.89 -16.38
CA VAL A 39 0.88 -7.49 -15.70
C VAL A 39 0.64 -8.47 -14.56
N VAL A 40 0.62 -7.96 -13.33
CA VAL A 40 0.44 -8.77 -12.13
C VAL A 40 -0.92 -8.44 -11.51
N PRO A 41 -1.86 -9.41 -11.46
CA PRO A 41 -3.03 -9.22 -10.63
C PRO A 41 -2.65 -9.12 -9.17
N HIS A 42 -3.17 -8.11 -8.48
CA HIS A 42 -2.92 -7.93 -7.06
C HIS A 42 -4.18 -7.42 -6.38
N GLU A 43 -4.79 -8.27 -5.55
CA GLU A 43 -6.05 -7.96 -4.89
C GLU A 43 -7.16 -7.55 -5.88
N THR A 44 -7.75 -6.36 -5.71
CA THR A 44 -8.75 -5.81 -6.62
C THR A 44 -8.14 -4.99 -7.75
N THR A 45 -6.80 -4.95 -7.88
CA THR A 45 -6.04 -4.12 -8.81
C THR A 45 -5.19 -4.97 -9.75
N ALA A 46 -4.60 -4.34 -10.76
CA ALA A 46 -3.50 -4.90 -11.52
C ALA A 46 -2.31 -3.95 -11.46
N ILE A 47 -1.11 -4.52 -11.39
CA ILE A 47 0.15 -3.79 -11.38
C ILE A 47 0.86 -4.05 -12.71
N LEU A 48 1.19 -2.98 -13.41
CA LEU A 48 1.94 -2.97 -14.65
C LEU A 48 3.38 -2.63 -14.30
N GLY A 49 4.33 -3.37 -14.86
CA GLY A 49 5.73 -3.06 -14.64
C GLY A 49 6.67 -3.71 -15.65
N THR A 50 7.91 -3.28 -15.72
CA THR A 50 8.52 -2.07 -15.12
C THR A 50 9.46 -1.45 -16.13
N THR A 51 9.99 -0.26 -15.87
CA THR A 51 11.13 0.32 -16.60
C THR A 51 12.47 -0.04 -15.98
N ASP A 52 13.54 0.14 -16.76
CA ASP A 52 14.94 0.06 -16.33
C ASP A 52 15.69 1.31 -16.82
N VAL A 53 15.78 2.35 -15.98
CA VAL A 53 16.41 3.64 -16.32
C VAL A 53 17.49 3.98 -15.30
N GLU A 54 18.73 4.13 -15.73
CA GLU A 54 19.84 4.53 -14.87
C GLU A 54 19.65 5.96 -14.34
N VAL A 55 20.00 6.16 -13.07
CA VAL A 55 19.93 7.47 -12.40
C VAL A 55 21.18 7.71 -11.57
N ASP A 56 21.56 8.99 -11.41
CA ASP A 56 22.77 9.36 -10.68
C ASP A 56 22.63 9.13 -9.17
N TYR A 57 21.45 9.44 -8.61
CA TYR A 57 21.20 9.39 -7.17
C TYR A 57 19.94 8.57 -6.84
N PRO A 58 20.02 7.56 -5.96
CA PRO A 58 18.86 6.75 -5.58
C PRO A 58 17.82 7.51 -4.75
N GLU A 59 18.20 8.61 -4.10
CA GLU A 59 17.31 9.46 -3.31
C GLU A 59 16.65 10.59 -4.12
N ASP A 60 17.24 10.98 -5.25
CA ASP A 60 16.80 12.10 -6.07
C ASP A 60 16.81 11.72 -7.55
N TYR A 61 15.63 11.41 -8.07
CA TYR A 61 15.43 11.01 -9.45
C TYR A 61 14.11 11.58 -10.00
N PRO A 62 14.05 11.85 -11.31
CA PRO A 62 12.83 12.34 -11.93
C PRO A 62 11.79 11.21 -12.02
N GLU A 63 10.56 11.51 -11.61
CA GLU A 63 9.39 10.66 -11.81
C GLU A 63 8.63 11.19 -13.03
N GLU A 64 8.76 10.51 -14.18
CA GLU A 64 8.35 11.08 -15.47
C GLU A 64 7.12 10.39 -16.05
N GLN A 65 6.24 11.18 -16.65
CA GLN A 65 4.98 10.70 -17.20
C GLN A 65 5.17 9.72 -18.37
N TRP A 66 6.22 9.89 -19.17
CA TRP A 66 6.47 9.01 -20.33
C TRP A 66 6.67 7.54 -19.92
N GLU A 67 7.21 7.27 -18.72
CA GLU A 67 7.38 5.91 -18.21
C GLU A 67 6.03 5.25 -17.92
N VAL A 68 5.09 6.03 -17.37
CA VAL A 68 3.72 5.59 -17.10
C VAL A 68 2.98 5.32 -18.41
N ASP A 69 3.10 6.21 -19.38
CA ASP A 69 2.51 6.08 -20.71
C ASP A 69 3.06 4.84 -21.42
N LEU A 70 4.39 4.62 -21.36
CA LEU A 70 5.04 3.42 -21.90
C LEU A 70 4.47 2.13 -21.30
N MET A 71 4.22 2.08 -19.98
CA MET A 71 3.63 0.89 -19.35
C MET A 71 2.26 0.58 -19.93
N ILE A 72 1.40 1.61 -20.04
CA ILE A 72 0.02 1.46 -20.50
C ILE A 72 0.01 1.08 -21.98
N ASP A 73 0.70 1.82 -22.83
CA ASP A 73 0.72 1.60 -24.28
C ASP A 73 1.26 0.22 -24.62
N THR A 74 2.38 -0.15 -24.03
CA THR A 74 3.07 -1.41 -24.35
C THR A 74 2.29 -2.63 -23.86
N LEU A 75 1.75 -2.59 -22.64
CA LEU A 75 1.01 -3.73 -22.10
C LEU A 75 -0.42 -3.82 -22.66
N SER A 76 -0.97 -2.72 -23.20
CA SER A 76 -2.24 -2.75 -23.93
C SER A 76 -2.18 -3.58 -25.21
N GLU A 77 -1.00 -3.77 -25.80
CA GLU A 77 -0.82 -4.71 -26.93
C GLU A 77 -1.17 -6.16 -26.54
N LEU A 78 -0.92 -6.53 -25.28
CA LEU A 78 -1.24 -7.86 -24.74
C LEU A 78 -2.64 -7.91 -24.11
N VAL A 79 -3.03 -6.85 -23.41
CA VAL A 79 -4.29 -6.74 -22.68
C VAL A 79 -5.00 -5.46 -23.11
N PRO A 80 -5.77 -5.48 -24.22
CA PRO A 80 -6.33 -4.26 -24.82
C PRO A 80 -7.20 -3.42 -23.89
N MET A 81 -7.84 -4.02 -22.89
CA MET A 81 -8.65 -3.30 -21.90
C MET A 81 -7.84 -2.35 -21.00
N LEU A 82 -6.50 -2.43 -20.99
CA LEU A 82 -5.64 -1.52 -20.23
C LEU A 82 -5.67 -0.09 -20.77
N SER A 83 -5.92 0.12 -22.07
CA SER A 83 -5.95 1.46 -22.67
C SER A 83 -7.06 2.35 -22.12
N ASP A 84 -8.18 1.73 -21.74
CA ASP A 84 -9.35 2.40 -21.17
C ASP A 84 -9.41 2.29 -19.64
N ALA A 85 -8.46 1.57 -19.03
CA ALA A 85 -8.41 1.35 -17.61
C ALA A 85 -8.02 2.64 -16.87
N ARG A 86 -8.55 2.81 -15.66
CA ARG A 86 -8.22 3.96 -14.82
C ARG A 86 -6.98 3.64 -14.00
N THR A 87 -5.87 4.31 -14.31
CA THR A 87 -4.70 4.35 -13.44
C THR A 87 -5.05 5.03 -12.12
N ILE A 88 -4.72 4.42 -10.99
CA ILE A 88 -4.99 4.99 -9.66
C ILE A 88 -3.74 5.56 -9.00
N ARG A 89 -2.56 5.05 -9.37
CA ARG A 89 -1.26 5.44 -8.81
C ARG A 89 -0.13 4.90 -9.68
N SER A 90 0.98 5.62 -9.70
CA SER A 90 2.29 5.10 -10.11
C SER A 90 3.31 5.29 -9.00
N PHE A 91 4.30 4.40 -8.91
CA PHE A 91 5.40 4.54 -7.98
C PHE A 91 6.70 4.03 -8.60
N TRP A 92 7.82 4.54 -8.12
CA TRP A 92 9.15 4.17 -8.58
C TRP A 92 9.92 3.52 -7.44
N GLY A 93 10.77 2.57 -7.80
CA GLY A 93 11.79 2.02 -6.92
C GLY A 93 13.13 2.05 -7.62
N VAL A 94 14.21 2.25 -6.86
CA VAL A 94 15.58 2.23 -7.37
C VAL A 94 16.25 0.93 -6.97
N ARG A 95 16.86 0.26 -7.94
CA ARG A 95 17.59 -1.00 -7.79
C ARG A 95 19.08 -0.68 -7.67
N PRO A 96 19.75 -1.08 -6.58
CA PRO A 96 21.18 -0.89 -6.41
C PRO A 96 21.92 -2.00 -7.16
N LEU A 97 22.18 -1.82 -8.45
CA LEU A 97 22.86 -2.83 -9.26
C LEU A 97 24.36 -2.76 -9.03
N TYR A 98 24.99 -3.90 -8.78
CA TYR A 98 26.43 -3.99 -8.58
C TYR A 98 27.03 -4.91 -9.65
N GLU A 99 28.10 -4.44 -10.28
CA GLU A 99 28.90 -5.24 -11.19
C GLU A 99 30.36 -5.26 -10.69
N PRO A 100 30.95 -6.44 -10.49
CA PRO A 100 32.37 -6.51 -10.14
C PRO A 100 33.22 -5.88 -11.26
N PRO A 101 34.26 -5.09 -10.93
CA PRO A 101 35.12 -4.42 -11.92
C PRO A 101 35.76 -5.36 -12.96
N GLU A 102 35.84 -6.65 -12.65
CA GLU A 102 36.50 -7.67 -13.49
C GLU A 102 35.60 -8.22 -14.61
N VAL A 103 34.28 -7.93 -14.60
CA VAL A 103 33.27 -8.57 -15.47
C VAL A 103 32.68 -7.62 -16.53
N GLY A 104 33.01 -6.33 -16.46
CA GLY A 104 32.33 -5.20 -17.14
C GLY A 104 31.77 -5.47 -18.54
N SER A 105 30.43 -5.40 -18.63
CA SER A 105 29.68 -5.25 -19.88
C SER A 105 29.41 -3.77 -20.20
N ASP A 106 29.50 -3.39 -21.49
CA ASP A 106 29.16 -2.05 -22.01
C ASP A 106 27.64 -1.79 -22.08
N ASP A 107 26.78 -2.78 -21.77
CA ASP A 107 25.32 -2.65 -21.79
C ASP A 107 24.74 -2.59 -20.35
N PRO A 108 24.15 -1.44 -19.92
CA PRO A 108 23.55 -1.27 -18.60
C PRO A 108 22.42 -2.26 -18.29
N THR A 109 21.76 -2.81 -19.31
CA THR A 109 20.65 -3.76 -19.13
C THR A 109 21.11 -5.17 -18.77
N ASP A 110 22.40 -5.46 -18.98
CA ASP A 110 23.05 -6.78 -18.83
C ASP A 110 23.78 -6.94 -17.49
N ILE A 111 23.69 -5.94 -16.60
CA ILE A 111 24.26 -6.02 -15.25
C ILE A 111 23.59 -7.17 -14.49
N THR A 112 24.43 -8.10 -14.01
CA THR A 112 23.96 -9.27 -13.28
C THR A 112 23.17 -8.85 -12.04
N ARG A 113 21.99 -9.45 -11.83
CA ARG A 113 21.16 -9.23 -10.63
C ARG A 113 21.52 -10.19 -9.49
N ASP A 114 22.76 -10.65 -9.47
CA ASP A 114 23.28 -11.49 -8.39
C ASP A 114 23.63 -10.61 -7.18
N PHE A 115 23.98 -11.26 -6.09
CA PHE A 115 24.47 -10.59 -4.88
C PHE A 115 25.91 -10.99 -4.63
N PHE A 116 26.65 -10.07 -4.02
CA PHE A 116 28.07 -10.25 -3.75
C PHE A 116 28.37 -9.87 -2.31
N LEU A 117 29.08 -10.76 -1.62
CA LEU A 117 29.69 -10.46 -0.34
C LEU A 117 31.06 -9.81 -0.60
N LEU A 118 31.25 -8.61 -0.05
CA LEU A 118 32.48 -7.85 -0.12
C LEU A 118 33.14 -7.86 1.26
N ASP A 119 34.23 -8.59 1.38
CA ASP A 119 35.09 -8.54 2.55
C ASP A 119 36.10 -7.40 2.40
N HIS A 120 35.89 -6.33 3.16
CA HIS A 120 36.75 -5.15 3.06
C HIS A 120 38.12 -5.35 3.70
N GLN A 121 38.34 -6.41 4.50
CA GLN A 121 39.68 -6.75 4.95
C GLN A 121 40.54 -7.19 3.78
N GLU A 122 40.00 -8.00 2.87
CA GLU A 122 40.72 -8.51 1.70
C GLU A 122 40.78 -7.48 0.58
N ARG A 123 39.66 -6.79 0.33
CA ARG A 123 39.52 -5.83 -0.76
C ARG A 123 40.20 -4.49 -0.49
N ASP A 124 40.00 -3.94 0.71
CA ASP A 124 40.31 -2.54 1.02
C ASP A 124 41.29 -2.39 2.21
N ASN A 125 41.80 -3.52 2.75
CA ASN A 125 42.62 -3.55 3.97
C ASN A 125 41.93 -2.86 5.17
N LEU A 126 40.59 -2.95 5.22
CA LEU A 126 39.75 -2.40 6.27
C LEU A 126 39.11 -3.52 7.10
N HIS A 127 39.63 -3.70 8.32
CA HIS A 127 39.15 -4.73 9.23
C HIS A 127 37.78 -4.40 9.82
N GLY A 128 36.96 -5.44 10.04
CA GLY A 128 35.69 -5.34 10.74
C GLY A 128 34.54 -4.76 9.91
N LEU A 129 34.72 -4.63 8.60
CA LEU A 129 33.66 -4.23 7.67
C LEU A 129 33.44 -5.32 6.61
N THR A 130 32.20 -5.75 6.48
CA THR A 130 31.73 -6.63 5.41
C THR A 130 30.47 -6.01 4.83
N SER A 131 30.35 -5.97 3.50
CA SER A 131 29.16 -5.49 2.81
C SER A 131 28.53 -6.60 1.99
N ILE A 132 27.20 -6.56 1.83
CA ILE A 132 26.49 -7.36 0.82
C ILE A 132 25.80 -6.40 -0.15
N VAL A 133 26.04 -6.60 -1.44
CA VAL A 133 25.60 -5.68 -2.49
C VAL A 133 24.83 -6.42 -3.58
N GLY A 134 23.93 -5.72 -4.25
CA GLY A 134 23.03 -6.30 -5.25
C GLY A 134 21.96 -7.19 -4.64
N GLY A 135 21.60 -8.25 -5.37
CA GLY A 135 20.63 -9.25 -4.95
C GLY A 135 19.17 -8.90 -5.21
N LYS A 136 18.34 -9.94 -5.13
CA LYS A 136 16.90 -9.85 -5.33
C LYS A 136 16.20 -10.16 -4.02
N LEU A 137 14.97 -9.65 -3.89
CA LEU A 137 14.07 -10.14 -2.85
C LEU A 137 13.91 -11.66 -2.91
N THR A 138 13.96 -12.29 -4.09
CA THR A 138 13.88 -13.75 -4.22
C THR A 138 15.10 -14.50 -3.66
N THR A 139 16.24 -13.83 -3.48
CA THR A 139 17.48 -14.43 -2.98
C THR A 139 17.85 -13.97 -1.58
N TYR A 140 16.97 -13.22 -0.90
CA TYR A 140 17.28 -12.58 0.39
C TYR A 140 17.71 -13.55 1.48
N ARG A 141 17.12 -14.75 1.54
CA ARG A 141 17.50 -15.77 2.52
C ARG A 141 18.93 -16.26 2.30
N MET A 142 19.32 -16.49 1.05
CA MET A 142 20.67 -16.92 0.68
C MET A 142 21.69 -15.79 0.95
N MET A 143 21.30 -14.54 0.71
CA MET A 143 22.09 -13.36 1.08
C MET A 143 22.36 -13.31 2.59
N ALA A 144 21.30 -13.46 3.39
CA ALA A 144 21.38 -13.44 4.84
C ALA A 144 22.22 -14.61 5.39
N GLU A 145 22.07 -15.79 4.81
CA GLU A 145 22.88 -16.97 5.13
C GLU A 145 24.36 -16.72 4.82
N GLN A 146 24.71 -16.29 3.60
CA GLN A 146 26.11 -16.07 3.22
C GLN A 146 26.82 -15.02 4.09
N ILE A 147 26.18 -13.88 4.36
CA ILE A 147 26.80 -12.85 5.21
C ILE A 147 26.92 -13.32 6.68
N THR A 148 25.94 -14.08 7.18
CA THR A 148 25.97 -14.61 8.55
C THR A 148 27.06 -15.66 8.69
N ASP A 149 27.18 -16.59 7.74
CA ASP A 149 28.22 -17.63 7.74
C ASP A 149 29.62 -17.01 7.74
N HIS A 150 29.84 -16.00 6.90
CA HIS A 150 31.09 -15.23 6.88
C HIS A 150 31.41 -14.59 8.24
N MET A 151 30.41 -14.02 8.92
CA MET A 151 30.60 -13.46 10.25
C MET A 151 30.84 -14.54 11.31
N CYS A 152 30.13 -15.67 11.25
CA CYS A 152 30.32 -16.80 12.16
C CYS A 152 31.76 -17.32 12.12
N GLU A 153 32.33 -17.48 10.93
CA GLU A 153 33.75 -17.86 10.75
C GLU A 153 34.70 -16.87 11.45
N ARG A 154 34.45 -15.57 11.29
CA ARG A 154 35.25 -14.49 11.92
C ARG A 154 35.16 -14.50 13.45
N PHE A 155 34.02 -14.88 14.01
CA PHE A 155 33.79 -14.95 15.46
C PHE A 155 34.09 -16.34 16.06
N GLY A 156 34.44 -17.34 15.25
CA GLY A 156 34.66 -18.72 15.70
C GLY A 156 33.37 -19.43 16.14
N VAL A 157 32.21 -18.98 15.64
CA VAL A 157 30.92 -19.62 15.87
C VAL A 157 30.74 -20.73 14.84
N ASN A 158 30.55 -21.96 15.30
CA ASN A 158 30.38 -23.13 14.43
C ASN A 158 28.95 -23.66 14.55
N GLU A 159 27.99 -22.94 13.97
CA GLU A 159 26.58 -23.31 13.93
C GLU A 159 26.12 -23.48 12.49
N THR A 160 25.19 -24.41 12.24
CA THR A 160 24.61 -24.60 10.91
C THR A 160 23.41 -23.66 10.72
N CYS A 161 23.32 -22.99 9.59
CA CYS A 161 22.15 -22.19 9.24
C CYS A 161 20.88 -23.07 9.17
N ARG A 162 19.79 -22.60 9.77
CA ARG A 162 18.50 -23.32 9.84
C ARG A 162 17.37 -22.59 9.11
N THR A 163 17.66 -21.42 8.54
CA THR A 163 16.64 -20.52 7.98
C THR A 163 15.91 -21.09 6.76
N ALA A 164 16.45 -22.13 6.13
CA ALA A 164 15.78 -22.84 5.04
C ALA A 164 14.58 -23.67 5.52
N ASP A 165 14.60 -24.13 6.77
CA ASP A 165 13.57 -25.01 7.36
C ASP A 165 12.73 -24.30 8.44
N GLU A 166 13.15 -23.11 8.88
CA GLU A 166 12.47 -22.33 9.90
C GLU A 166 11.34 -21.49 9.27
N PRO A 167 10.07 -21.71 9.67
CA PRO A 167 8.94 -20.94 9.14
C PRO A 167 9.01 -19.47 9.58
N LEU A 168 8.61 -18.57 8.69
CA LEU A 168 8.48 -17.17 9.05
C LEU A 168 7.31 -16.98 10.04
N PRO A 169 7.36 -15.96 10.92
CA PRO A 169 6.24 -15.62 11.78
C PRO A 169 4.94 -15.46 10.99
N GLY A 170 3.85 -16.10 11.46
CA GLY A 170 2.56 -16.12 10.77
C GLY A 170 2.36 -17.26 9.76
N SER A 171 3.38 -18.06 9.46
CA SER A 171 3.29 -19.15 8.45
C SER A 171 3.15 -20.57 9.04
N ASN A 172 3.03 -20.70 10.37
CA ASN A 172 3.11 -21.98 11.06
C ASN A 172 1.94 -22.93 10.78
N ASP A 173 0.77 -22.40 10.41
CA ASP A 173 -0.41 -23.22 10.15
C ASP A 173 -1.28 -22.62 9.03
N ILE A 174 -1.02 -23.08 7.80
CA ILE A 174 -1.73 -22.60 6.58
C ILE A 174 -3.16 -23.16 6.51
N ARG A 175 -3.43 -24.32 7.13
CA ARG A 175 -4.73 -25.02 7.02
C ARG A 175 -5.84 -24.31 7.79
N VAL A 176 -5.45 -23.60 8.85
CA VAL A 176 -6.30 -22.77 9.70
C VAL A 176 -7.15 -21.79 8.89
N ILE A 177 -6.64 -21.26 7.77
CA ILE A 177 -7.37 -20.27 6.96
C ILE A 177 -8.58 -20.90 6.26
N ASP A 178 -8.36 -21.99 5.51
CA ASP A 178 -9.43 -22.65 4.76
C ASP A 178 -10.42 -23.35 5.71
N ASP A 179 -9.92 -23.99 6.76
CA ASP A 179 -10.74 -24.69 7.76
C ASP A 179 -11.65 -23.71 8.52
N TYR A 180 -11.16 -22.53 8.93
CA TYR A 180 -12.00 -21.51 9.57
C TYR A 180 -12.96 -20.82 8.59
N MET A 181 -12.57 -20.63 7.33
CA MET A 181 -13.46 -20.09 6.31
C MET A 181 -14.66 -21.02 6.07
N ASP A 182 -14.44 -22.33 6.08
CA ASP A 182 -15.47 -23.35 5.96
C ASP A 182 -16.29 -23.55 7.25
N GLU A 183 -15.63 -23.62 8.41
CA GLU A 183 -16.27 -23.82 9.73
C GLU A 183 -17.28 -22.71 10.06
N PHE A 184 -16.89 -21.46 9.81
CA PHE A 184 -17.71 -20.30 10.14
C PHE A 184 -18.55 -19.79 8.96
N GLY A 185 -18.53 -20.49 7.82
CA GLY A 185 -19.24 -20.07 6.60
C GLY A 185 -18.82 -18.68 6.13
N LEU A 186 -17.57 -18.29 6.39
CA LEU A 186 -17.04 -16.96 6.16
C LEU A 186 -16.77 -16.76 4.67
N ARG A 187 -17.86 -16.47 3.96
CA ARG A 187 -17.86 -15.85 2.62
C ARG A 187 -17.55 -14.35 2.69
N SER A 188 -17.07 -13.85 3.82
CA SER A 188 -16.76 -12.44 4.03
C SER A 188 -15.42 -12.11 3.35
N PRO A 189 -15.38 -11.21 2.35
CA PRO A 189 -14.13 -10.76 1.75
C PRO A 189 -13.15 -10.16 2.77
N ILE A 190 -13.65 -9.65 3.90
CA ILE A 190 -12.83 -9.13 5.00
C ILE A 190 -12.08 -10.26 5.68
N GLY A 191 -12.79 -11.32 6.11
CA GLY A 191 -12.19 -12.46 6.82
C GLY A 191 -11.11 -13.16 6.01
N ARG A 192 -11.35 -13.38 4.71
CA ARG A 192 -10.34 -13.92 3.79
C ARG A 192 -9.09 -13.03 3.70
N ARG A 193 -9.28 -11.72 3.52
CA ARG A 193 -8.16 -10.77 3.42
C ARG A 193 -7.37 -10.66 4.72
N SER A 194 -8.03 -10.79 5.88
CA SER A 194 -7.37 -10.83 7.17
C SER A 194 -6.56 -12.10 7.34
N ALA A 195 -7.11 -13.25 6.94
CA ALA A 195 -6.39 -14.52 6.95
C ALA A 195 -5.15 -14.48 6.04
N ASP A 196 -5.28 -13.96 4.82
CA ASP A 196 -4.16 -13.81 3.88
C ASP A 196 -3.04 -12.88 4.43
N ARG A 197 -3.40 -11.85 5.23
CA ARG A 197 -2.43 -10.92 5.82
C ARG A 197 -1.79 -11.41 7.12
N LEU A 198 -2.57 -12.02 8.00
CA LEU A 198 -2.16 -12.38 9.36
C LEU A 198 -1.65 -13.83 9.45
N GLY A 199 -2.09 -14.69 8.52
CA GLY A 199 -1.79 -16.11 8.56
C GLY A 199 -2.21 -16.73 9.89
N SER A 200 -1.28 -17.46 10.52
CA SER A 200 -1.51 -18.11 11.81
C SER A 200 -1.68 -17.15 13.00
N ARG A 201 -1.50 -15.82 12.81
CA ARG A 201 -1.75 -14.80 13.84
C ARG A 201 -3.21 -14.31 13.84
N ILE A 202 -4.08 -14.90 13.03
CA ILE A 202 -5.46 -14.44 12.89
C ILE A 202 -6.20 -14.39 14.22
N ASP A 203 -6.13 -15.45 15.04
CA ASP A 203 -6.81 -15.52 16.33
C ASP A 203 -6.16 -14.53 17.32
N GLU A 204 -4.83 -14.45 17.36
CA GLU A 204 -4.09 -13.49 18.21
C GLU A 204 -4.53 -12.04 17.99
N VAL A 205 -4.79 -11.67 16.73
CA VAL A 205 -5.09 -10.28 16.36
C VAL A 205 -6.59 -10.00 16.31
N LEU A 206 -7.41 -10.94 15.85
CA LEU A 206 -8.85 -10.71 15.66
C LEU A 206 -9.71 -11.10 16.87
N ASP A 207 -9.21 -11.92 17.79
CA ASP A 207 -9.91 -12.26 19.04
C ASP A 207 -9.82 -11.10 20.03
N THR A 208 -10.78 -10.19 19.93
CA THR A 208 -10.87 -8.97 20.74
C THR A 208 -12.26 -8.81 21.34
N ASP A 209 -12.31 -8.34 22.60
CA ASP A 209 -13.56 -8.06 23.32
C ASP A 209 -14.24 -6.76 22.85
N ASP A 210 -13.50 -5.89 22.16
CA ASP A 210 -13.98 -4.58 21.70
C ASP A 210 -14.62 -4.64 20.30
N PRO A 211 -15.49 -3.67 19.94
CA PRO A 211 -16.01 -3.56 18.58
C PRO A 211 -14.88 -3.46 17.55
N ASN A 212 -14.87 -4.39 16.59
CA ASN A 212 -13.87 -4.47 15.52
C ASN A 212 -14.45 -4.10 14.14
N PRO A 213 -14.79 -2.82 13.87
CA PRO A 213 -15.32 -2.40 12.58
C PRO A 213 -14.23 -2.44 11.49
N THR A 214 -14.67 -2.48 10.23
CA THR A 214 -13.78 -2.24 9.09
C THR A 214 -13.36 -0.77 9.04
N VAL A 215 -12.06 -0.50 9.16
CA VAL A 215 -11.47 0.83 9.04
C VAL A 215 -11.23 1.20 7.57
N CYS A 216 -10.74 0.24 6.77
CA CYS A 216 -10.53 0.42 5.32
C CYS A 216 -11.35 -0.59 4.52
N GLU A 217 -12.45 -0.13 3.91
CA GLU A 217 -13.36 -1.00 3.16
C GLU A 217 -12.78 -1.47 1.84
N CYS A 218 -11.94 -0.65 1.18
CA CYS A 218 -11.31 -1.05 -0.08
C CYS A 218 -10.40 -2.28 0.07
N GLU A 219 -9.76 -2.42 1.23
CA GLU A 219 -8.77 -3.48 1.48
C GLU A 219 -9.23 -4.44 2.59
N GLY A 220 -10.46 -4.28 3.09
CA GLY A 220 -11.04 -5.11 4.13
C GLY A 220 -10.20 -5.14 5.42
N VAL A 221 -9.67 -3.98 5.85
CA VAL A 221 -8.84 -3.88 7.06
C VAL A 221 -9.69 -3.50 8.24
N THR A 222 -9.66 -4.32 9.28
CA THR A 222 -10.39 -4.15 10.55
C THR A 222 -9.62 -3.28 11.54
N ARG A 223 -10.30 -2.75 12.56
CA ARG A 223 -9.67 -1.97 13.63
C ARG A 223 -8.58 -2.76 14.35
N ALA A 224 -8.82 -4.02 14.67
CA ALA A 224 -7.87 -4.85 15.40
C ALA A 224 -6.55 -5.01 14.63
N GLU A 225 -6.62 -5.16 13.30
CA GLU A 225 -5.43 -5.20 12.44
C GLU A 225 -4.68 -3.86 12.39
N VAL A 226 -5.41 -2.75 12.43
CA VAL A 226 -4.81 -1.41 12.52
C VAL A 226 -4.10 -1.24 13.86
N GLN A 227 -4.72 -1.65 14.96
CA GLN A 227 -4.14 -1.56 16.31
C GLN A 227 -2.93 -2.49 16.48
N ASP A 228 -2.97 -3.73 15.96
CA ASP A 228 -1.80 -4.63 15.90
C ASP A 228 -0.65 -3.96 15.14
N ALA A 229 -0.92 -3.39 13.97
CA ALA A 229 0.10 -2.71 13.18
C ALA A 229 0.66 -1.44 13.85
N ILE A 230 -0.19 -0.66 14.54
CA ILE A 230 0.24 0.50 15.35
C ILE A 230 1.16 0.06 16.47
N SER A 231 0.85 -1.05 17.17
CA SER A 231 1.68 -1.57 18.25
C SER A 231 3.12 -1.88 17.81
N GLN A 232 3.31 -2.22 16.53
CA GLN A 232 4.61 -2.54 15.93
C GLN A 232 5.27 -1.34 15.24
N SER A 233 4.50 -0.30 14.89
CA SER A 233 4.95 0.82 14.04
C SER A 233 4.98 2.16 14.76
N GLY A 234 4.42 2.22 15.97
CA GLY A 234 4.14 3.48 16.64
C GLY A 234 3.18 4.35 15.84
N SER A 235 3.45 5.66 15.80
CA SER A 235 2.63 6.65 15.09
C SER A 235 2.83 6.67 13.57
N ASP A 236 3.75 5.88 13.00
CA ASP A 236 4.00 5.87 11.55
C ASP A 236 2.87 5.15 10.80
N LEU A 237 1.92 5.92 10.29
CA LEU A 237 0.81 5.39 9.50
C LEU A 237 1.23 4.85 8.13
N ASN A 238 2.38 5.26 7.59
CA ASN A 238 2.91 4.66 6.36
C ASN A 238 3.44 3.24 6.61
N ALA A 239 4.04 3.00 7.78
CA ALA A 239 4.40 1.67 8.26
C ALA A 239 3.18 0.80 8.57
N VAL A 240 2.12 1.38 9.16
CA VAL A 240 0.81 0.69 9.34
C VAL A 240 0.21 0.30 8.00
N ARG A 241 0.21 1.21 7.02
CA ARG A 241 -0.23 0.95 5.65
C ARG A 241 0.55 -0.19 5.00
N ILE A 242 1.87 -0.25 5.14
CA ILE A 242 2.69 -1.33 4.55
C ILE A 242 2.31 -2.69 5.14
N ARG A 243 2.05 -2.77 6.44
CA ARG A 243 1.65 -4.01 7.14
C ARG A 243 0.24 -4.45 6.79
N THR A 244 -0.70 -3.52 6.72
CA THR A 244 -2.14 -3.83 6.62
C THR A 244 -2.72 -3.67 5.23
N ARG A 245 -2.03 -2.96 4.34
CA ARG A 245 -2.53 -2.43 3.08
C ARG A 245 -3.63 -1.36 3.19
N ALA A 246 -4.04 -0.94 4.40
CA ALA A 246 -5.03 0.13 4.55
C ALA A 246 -4.61 1.37 3.75
N THR A 247 -5.55 2.03 3.08
CA THR A 247 -5.33 3.15 2.11
C THR A 247 -4.73 2.78 0.75
N MET A 248 -4.33 1.54 0.50
CA MET A 248 -3.76 1.14 -0.80
C MET A 248 -4.80 0.85 -1.89
N GLY A 249 -6.07 0.69 -1.53
CA GLY A 249 -7.14 0.35 -2.46
C GLY A 249 -7.63 1.52 -3.32
N ASN A 250 -8.74 1.33 -4.03
CA ASN A 250 -9.19 2.24 -5.08
C ASN A 250 -9.42 3.72 -4.69
N CYS A 251 -9.80 3.99 -3.43
CA CYS A 251 -9.95 5.37 -2.95
C CYS A 251 -8.61 6.04 -2.59
N GLN A 252 -7.51 5.27 -2.55
CA GLN A 252 -6.17 5.73 -2.23
C GLN A 252 -6.08 6.49 -0.89
N GLY A 253 -6.84 6.06 0.12
CA GLY A 253 -6.90 6.72 1.42
C GLY A 253 -7.91 7.86 1.52
N GLY A 254 -8.69 8.12 0.45
CA GLY A 254 -9.73 9.15 0.43
C GLY A 254 -10.75 9.00 1.56
N ILE A 255 -11.17 7.77 1.88
CA ILE A 255 -12.25 7.53 2.85
C ILE A 255 -11.70 7.15 4.23
N CYS A 256 -10.69 6.30 4.30
CA CYS A 256 -10.27 5.65 5.54
C CYS A 256 -9.10 6.32 6.28
N SER A 257 -8.36 7.25 5.65
CA SER A 257 -7.14 7.82 6.25
C SER A 257 -7.38 8.52 7.58
N HIS A 258 -8.44 9.33 7.69
CA HIS A 258 -8.80 9.99 8.94
C HIS A 258 -9.18 9.00 10.04
N ARG A 259 -9.83 7.88 9.68
CA ARG A 259 -10.20 6.83 10.63
C ARG A 259 -8.95 6.13 11.14
N LEU A 260 -8.00 5.83 10.25
CA LEU A 260 -6.70 5.27 10.59
C LEU A 260 -5.93 6.19 11.55
N ALA A 261 -5.95 7.51 11.30
CA ALA A 261 -5.35 8.49 12.19
C ALA A 261 -6.06 8.55 13.55
N ASN A 262 -7.39 8.47 13.58
CA ASN A 262 -8.17 8.45 14.82
C ASN A 262 -7.82 7.27 15.74
N GLU A 263 -7.36 6.15 15.18
CA GLU A 263 -6.88 5.00 15.97
C GLU A 263 -5.58 5.29 16.75
N LEU A 264 -4.84 6.37 16.43
CA LEU A 264 -3.67 6.83 17.19
C LEU A 264 -4.02 7.70 18.40
N HIS A 265 -5.18 8.38 18.38
CA HIS A 265 -5.56 9.40 19.37
C HIS A 265 -5.63 8.86 20.82
N THR A 266 -5.84 7.56 20.99
CA THR A 266 -5.86 6.95 22.34
C THR A 266 -4.50 6.96 23.02
N THR A 267 -3.42 7.08 22.25
CA THR A 267 -2.04 6.88 22.72
C THR A 267 -1.15 8.09 22.45
N TYR A 268 -1.44 8.87 21.41
CA TYR A 268 -0.61 9.96 20.94
C TYR A 268 -1.35 11.31 21.00
N ASP A 269 -0.60 12.36 21.30
CA ASP A 269 -1.11 13.73 21.29
C ASP A 269 -1.60 14.14 19.89
N GLU A 270 -2.56 15.06 19.85
CA GLU A 270 -3.22 15.55 18.64
C GLU A 270 -2.22 15.95 17.54
N SER A 271 -1.14 16.66 17.89
CA SER A 271 -0.14 17.10 16.91
C SER A 271 0.53 15.93 16.19
N VAL A 272 0.87 14.86 16.94
CA VAL A 272 1.49 13.65 16.38
C VAL A 272 0.52 12.94 15.45
N VAL A 273 -0.76 12.86 15.83
CA VAL A 273 -1.81 12.26 15.01
C VAL A 273 -1.99 13.03 13.70
N ILE A 274 -2.02 14.37 13.77
CA ILE A 274 -2.14 15.24 12.58
C ILE A 274 -0.94 15.08 11.66
N ASP A 275 0.28 15.06 12.20
CA ASP A 275 1.50 14.89 11.41
C ASP A 275 1.52 13.54 10.70
N ALA A 276 1.26 12.45 11.43
CA ALA A 276 1.18 11.11 10.86
C ALA A 276 0.11 10.98 9.76
N TRP A 277 -1.03 11.64 9.96
CA TRP A 277 -2.09 11.69 8.95
C TRP A 277 -1.68 12.48 7.70
N ASN A 278 -1.03 13.62 7.88
CA ASN A 278 -0.51 14.44 6.80
C ASN A 278 0.53 13.67 5.98
N GLU A 279 1.46 12.99 6.63
CA GLU A 279 2.47 12.16 5.98
C GLU A 279 1.85 11.02 5.18
N LEU A 280 0.84 10.34 5.73
CA LEU A 280 0.11 9.30 5.00
C LEU A 280 -0.54 9.84 3.73
N LEU A 281 -1.22 10.99 3.83
CA LEU A 281 -1.87 11.63 2.67
C LEU A 281 -0.85 12.10 1.63
N GLN A 282 0.27 12.70 2.05
CA GLN A 282 1.33 13.12 1.14
C GLN A 282 1.93 11.94 0.38
N GLU A 283 2.15 10.84 1.08
CA GLU A 283 2.66 9.63 0.49
C GLU A 283 1.63 8.99 -0.47
N ARG A 284 0.31 9.10 -0.21
CA ARG A 284 -0.72 8.73 -1.20
C ARG A 284 -0.72 9.67 -2.42
N TRP A 285 -0.64 10.98 -2.19
CA TRP A 285 -0.59 12.00 -3.23
C TRP A 285 0.60 11.83 -4.17
N LYS A 286 1.80 11.54 -3.63
CA LYS A 286 3.05 11.37 -4.38
C LYS A 286 2.90 10.44 -5.58
N GLY A 287 2.16 9.34 -5.43
CA GLY A 287 1.94 8.41 -6.52
C GLY A 287 0.66 8.67 -7.34
N GLN A 288 -0.35 9.34 -6.77
CA GLN A 288 -1.58 9.67 -7.49
C GLN A 288 -1.41 10.82 -8.49
N ARG A 289 -0.46 11.74 -8.24
CA ARG A 289 -0.23 12.91 -9.11
C ARG A 289 0.06 12.53 -10.57
N HIS A 290 0.64 11.35 -10.76
CA HIS A 290 0.95 10.73 -12.07
C HIS A 290 -0.22 9.97 -12.67
N ALA A 291 -1.44 10.23 -12.19
CA ALA A 291 -2.67 9.61 -12.67
C ALA A 291 -3.80 10.64 -12.84
N LEU A 292 -3.52 11.95 -12.79
CA LEU A 292 -4.53 13.01 -12.73
C LEU A 292 -5.15 13.39 -14.09
N TRP A 293 -5.69 12.41 -14.80
CA TRP A 293 -6.44 12.60 -16.04
C TRP A 293 -7.72 11.77 -16.07
N GLY A 294 -8.60 12.07 -17.03
CA GLY A 294 -9.84 11.32 -17.26
C GLY A 294 -10.67 11.12 -15.98
N GLN A 295 -11.16 9.89 -15.78
CA GLN A 295 -11.97 9.55 -14.59
C GLN A 295 -11.19 9.62 -13.27
N GLN A 296 -9.87 9.44 -13.30
CA GLN A 296 -9.06 9.51 -12.08
C GLN A 296 -8.96 10.93 -11.55
N LEU A 297 -8.87 11.95 -12.42
CA LEU A 297 -8.95 13.34 -12.01
C LEU A 297 -10.29 13.63 -11.29
N SER A 298 -11.40 13.14 -11.84
CA SER A 298 -12.72 13.29 -11.20
C SER A 298 -12.78 12.62 -9.82
N GLN A 299 -12.16 11.45 -9.66
CA GLN A 299 -12.05 10.78 -8.36
C GLN A 299 -11.16 11.53 -7.38
N ALA A 300 -10.04 12.11 -7.84
CA ALA A 300 -9.18 12.96 -7.01
C ALA A 300 -9.92 14.22 -6.53
N MET A 301 -10.75 14.83 -7.39
CA MET A 301 -11.60 15.97 -7.01
C MET A 301 -12.69 15.59 -6.03
N LEU A 302 -13.27 14.40 -6.14
CA LEU A 302 -14.20 13.89 -5.13
C LEU A 302 -13.52 13.70 -3.78
N ASN A 303 -12.33 13.10 -3.75
CA ASN A 303 -11.54 12.95 -2.52
C ASN A 303 -11.21 14.32 -1.91
N TYR A 304 -10.77 15.28 -2.72
CA TYR A 304 -10.52 16.65 -2.28
C TYR A 304 -11.77 17.28 -1.64
N ALA A 305 -12.93 17.20 -2.32
CA ALA A 305 -14.18 17.75 -1.80
C ALA A 305 -14.62 17.07 -0.50
N LEU A 306 -14.46 15.75 -0.38
CA LEU A 306 -14.72 15.02 0.87
C LEU A 306 -13.80 15.50 1.98
N HIS A 307 -12.50 15.64 1.73
CA HIS A 307 -11.52 16.09 2.70
C HIS A 307 -11.76 17.54 3.15
N ALA A 308 -12.09 18.43 2.23
CA ALA A 308 -12.49 19.79 2.54
C ALA A 308 -13.75 19.81 3.43
N THR A 309 -14.85 19.22 2.94
CA THR A 309 -16.17 19.36 3.57
C THR A 309 -16.40 18.53 4.83
N THR A 310 -15.75 17.36 4.96
CA THR A 310 -15.97 16.44 6.09
C THR A 310 -14.85 16.46 7.11
N GLN A 311 -13.67 16.93 6.72
CA GLN A 311 -12.45 16.92 7.54
C GLN A 311 -11.85 18.32 7.72
N ASN A 312 -12.45 19.37 7.13
CA ASN A 312 -12.00 20.76 7.21
C ASN A 312 -10.53 20.96 6.80
N ARG A 313 -10.06 20.19 5.82
CA ARG A 313 -8.63 20.15 5.43
C ARG A 313 -8.19 21.29 4.53
N ASP A 314 -9.12 21.98 3.91
CA ASP A 314 -8.88 23.24 3.21
C ASP A 314 -8.78 24.42 4.18
N HIS A 315 -9.05 24.19 5.48
CA HIS A 315 -9.08 25.21 6.51
C HIS A 315 -9.90 26.42 6.10
N ASP A 316 -10.94 26.22 5.27
CA ASP A 316 -11.85 27.29 4.88
C ASP A 316 -12.52 27.76 6.17
N PRO A 317 -12.20 28.98 6.66
CA PRO A 317 -12.84 29.47 7.85
C PRO A 317 -14.32 29.58 7.49
N ALA A 318 -15.15 28.68 8.02
CA ALA A 318 -16.60 28.80 7.96
C ALA A 318 -16.90 30.27 8.24
N ALA A 319 -17.41 30.97 7.22
CA ALA A 319 -17.32 32.43 7.12
C ALA A 319 -17.53 33.11 8.48
N ASP A 320 -16.76 34.17 8.78
CA ASP A 320 -16.70 35.00 10.01
C ASP A 320 -18.04 35.36 10.71
N SER A 321 -19.19 35.00 10.15
CA SER A 321 -20.46 34.90 10.85
C SER A 321 -20.43 33.81 11.93
N SER A 322 -20.69 34.20 13.18
CA SER A 322 -21.03 33.28 14.26
C SER A 322 -22.12 32.30 13.81
N VAL A 323 -21.85 31.00 13.87
CA VAL A 323 -22.85 29.97 13.62
C VAL A 323 -23.96 30.10 14.66
N ASP A 324 -25.17 30.45 14.21
CA ASP A 324 -26.34 30.53 15.07
C ASP A 324 -26.89 29.12 15.34
N PHE A 325 -26.37 28.49 16.39
CA PHE A 325 -26.84 27.19 16.85
C PHE A 325 -28.30 27.21 17.32
N THR A 326 -28.89 28.39 17.61
CA THR A 326 -30.31 28.48 18.02
C THR A 326 -31.27 28.23 16.86
N ALA A 327 -30.81 28.33 15.61
CA ALA A 327 -31.59 27.95 14.43
C ALA A 327 -31.94 26.45 14.38
N PHE A 328 -31.16 25.59 15.06
CA PHE A 328 -31.47 24.16 15.20
C PHE A 328 -32.46 23.88 16.36
N ASP A 329 -32.52 24.76 17.36
CA ASP A 329 -33.45 24.64 18.50
C ASP A 329 -34.87 25.10 18.17
N SER A 330 -35.03 25.98 17.18
CA SER A 330 -36.34 26.37 16.67
C SER A 330 -36.90 25.32 15.72
N GLY A 331 -37.31 24.16 16.26
CA GLY A 331 -38.33 23.37 15.59
C GLY A 331 -39.53 24.26 15.31
N GLU A 332 -40.17 24.13 14.14
CA GLU A 332 -41.34 24.93 13.77
C GLU A 332 -42.33 24.93 14.94
N ALA A 333 -42.51 26.10 15.56
CA ALA A 333 -43.57 26.29 16.53
C ALA A 333 -44.87 25.98 15.78
N ARG A 334 -45.51 24.84 16.11
CA ARG A 334 -46.83 24.49 15.60
C ARG A 334 -47.73 25.71 15.81
N SER A 335 -48.00 26.42 14.73
CA SER A 335 -49.00 27.48 14.74
C SER A 335 -50.34 26.78 14.87
N ASP A 336 -50.91 26.86 16.06
CA ASP A 336 -52.29 26.46 16.33
C ASP A 336 -53.21 27.52 15.69
N SER A 337 -53.24 27.53 14.36
CA SER A 337 -54.14 28.33 13.56
C SER A 337 -54.84 27.39 12.58
N GLY A 338 -56.03 26.95 12.98
CA GLY A 338 -56.87 26.11 12.15
C GLY A 338 -57.15 26.77 10.81
N THR A 339 -56.59 26.20 9.75
CA THR A 339 -57.23 26.14 8.45
C THR A 339 -56.70 24.91 7.74
N ALA A 340 -57.62 24.06 7.29
CA ALA A 340 -57.31 22.80 6.63
C ALA A 340 -56.44 23.05 5.37
N ALA A 341 -55.21 22.53 5.39
CA ALA A 341 -54.42 22.27 4.20
C ALA A 341 -54.00 20.80 4.26
N THR A 342 -54.42 20.09 3.23
CA THR A 342 -54.20 18.68 2.94
C THR A 342 -52.77 18.24 3.24
N GLY A 343 -52.64 17.28 4.16
CA GLY A 343 -51.37 16.64 4.49
C GLY A 343 -50.79 15.92 3.27
N VAL A 344 -49.53 16.23 2.96
CA VAL A 344 -48.68 15.32 2.18
C VAL A 344 -48.16 14.30 3.17
N ALA A 345 -48.89 13.19 3.30
CA ALA A 345 -48.38 12.00 3.96
C ALA A 345 -47.29 11.40 3.05
N ALA A 346 -46.10 11.16 3.61
CA ALA A 346 -45.15 10.23 3.03
C ALA A 346 -45.77 8.83 3.13
N ASP A 347 -46.31 8.34 2.02
CA ASP A 347 -46.96 7.05 1.87
C ASP A 347 -45.91 5.93 1.85
N GLY A 348 -45.51 5.50 3.04
CA GLY A 348 -45.03 4.14 3.26
C GLY A 348 -46.14 3.16 2.91
N GLY A 349 -45.99 2.49 1.76
CA GLY A 349 -46.99 1.57 1.22
C GLY A 349 -47.39 0.45 2.19
N ARG A 350 -48.70 0.28 2.34
CA ARG A 350 -49.36 -1.02 2.54
C ARG A 350 -50.69 -0.99 1.78
N GLN A 351 -50.74 -1.69 0.67
CA GLN A 351 -52.01 -2.10 0.05
C GLN A 351 -52.51 -3.32 0.82
N ASP A 352 -53.66 -3.18 1.47
CA ASP A 352 -54.54 -4.28 1.82
C ASP A 352 -55.99 -3.80 1.63
N GLY A 353 -56.77 -4.58 0.86
CA GLY A 353 -58.21 -4.68 1.05
C GLY A 353 -59.14 -4.10 -0.02
N ASP A 354 -59.66 -5.03 -0.83
CA ASP A 354 -61.08 -5.19 -1.19
C ASP A 354 -61.69 -4.38 -2.35
N ARG A 355 -61.81 -5.09 -3.48
CA ARG A 355 -62.93 -4.97 -4.41
C ARG A 355 -64.11 -5.83 -3.90
N VAL A 356 -65.30 -5.27 -4.04
CA VAL A 356 -66.61 -5.94 -4.06
C VAL A 356 -66.60 -7.18 -4.96
#